data_AF-A0A5B7X6D2-F1
#
_entry.id   AF-A0A5B7X6D2-F1
#
_cell.length_a   1.000
_cell.length_b   1.000
_cell.length_c   1.000
_cell.angle_alpha   90.00
_cell.angle_beta   90.00
_cell.angle_gamma   90.00
#
_symmetry.space_group_name_H-M   'P 1'
#
loop_
_entity.id
_entity.type
_entity.pdbx_description
1 polymer ?
#
loop_
_entity_poly.entity_id
_entity_poly.type
_entity_poly.pdbx_seq_one_letter_code
_entity_poly.pdbx_strand_id
1 'polypeptide(L)'
;MVLNFITLLVVALSGIGILFYAFLKRRKRKDKDLPDDPEKDDPILHIRNKLFFEIPVEKILLGYFVIVTLTYLVKFILNLRIPGIDLAVLYLSGITLFLGIYKMAMSVGVVNRFHPWLLFSMVFSLVIFIAVYTGMPMGIQEFLEETREYNLTIHLLGLAMGLGGTLVVDIMFTHFMRNYSISARESVIMHLISQMIIFGIFLLILSGLALYLPAAESFNENPRFIMKMIVVLIVIINGGILNLYLTPKMKKISLVDEEKNRYEKLTRISFALGAISIVSWLSAFFLAMLKDLFSMPLFYLIIGYVVLLLITAGGSQMAKVYYEKKEEED
;
A
#
# COMPACT_ATOMS: atom_id res chain seq x y z
N MET A 1 -33.35 -5.87 -5.43
CA MET A 1 -32.58 -5.82 -6.69
C MET A 1 -32.69 -4.46 -7.38
N VAL A 2 -33.88 -4.03 -7.81
CA VAL A 2 -34.07 -2.74 -8.51
C VAL A 2 -33.65 -1.53 -7.66
N LEU A 3 -33.98 -1.52 -6.36
CA LEU A 3 -33.59 -0.44 -5.45
C LEU A 3 -32.06 -0.29 -5.35
N ASN A 4 -31.31 -1.38 -5.17
CA ASN A 4 -29.85 -1.34 -5.07
C ASN A 4 -29.21 -0.84 -6.36
N PHE A 5 -29.74 -1.24 -7.51
CA PHE A 5 -29.29 -0.72 -8.81
C PHE A 5 -29.48 0.79 -8.95
N ILE A 6 -30.66 1.31 -8.58
CA ILE A 6 -30.93 2.76 -8.61
C ILE A 6 -29.97 3.50 -7.67
N THR A 7 -29.78 3.00 -6.45
CA THR A 7 -28.84 3.59 -5.48
C THR A 7 -27.42 3.65 -6.04
N LEU A 8 -26.92 2.55 -6.63
CA LEU A 8 -25.60 2.49 -7.22
C LEU A 8 -25.41 3.52 -8.35
N LEU A 9 -26.39 3.63 -9.26
CA LEU A 9 -26.34 4.61 -10.34
C LEU A 9 -26.38 6.05 -9.84
N VAL A 10 -27.30 6.38 -8.93
CA VAL A 10 -27.45 7.74 -8.39
C VAL A 10 -26.17 8.17 -7.66
N VAL A 11 -25.61 7.30 -6.83
CA VAL A 11 -24.39 7.59 -6.06
C VAL A 11 -23.18 7.73 -6.98
N ALA A 12 -23.02 6.84 -7.96
CA ALA A 12 -21.90 6.90 -8.89
C ALA A 12 -21.96 8.16 -9.79
N LEU A 13 -23.14 8.50 -10.32
CA LEU A 13 -23.34 9.72 -11.11
C LEU A 13 -23.12 10.99 -10.26
N SER A 14 -23.56 10.97 -9.00
CA SER A 14 -23.28 12.06 -8.04
C SER A 14 -21.79 12.22 -7.79
N GLY A 15 -21.04 11.11 -7.66
CA GLY A 15 -19.59 11.11 -7.54
C GLY A 15 -18.89 11.74 -8.75
N ILE A 16 -19.32 11.39 -9.96
CA ILE A 16 -18.85 12.02 -11.21
C ILE A 16 -19.12 13.52 -11.17
N GLY A 17 -20.33 13.95 -10.81
CA GLY A 17 -20.72 15.36 -10.73
C GLY A 17 -19.86 16.18 -9.76
N ILE A 18 -19.63 15.66 -8.54
CA ILE A 18 -18.78 16.33 -7.54
C ILE A 18 -17.33 16.47 -8.03
N LEU A 19 -16.77 15.41 -8.60
CA LEU A 19 -15.38 15.43 -9.09
C LEU A 19 -15.24 16.34 -10.30
N PHE A 20 -16.21 16.35 -11.21
CA PHE A 20 -16.22 17.25 -12.36
C PHE A 20 -16.32 18.71 -11.92
N TYR A 21 -17.20 19.02 -10.95
CA TYR A 21 -17.28 20.35 -10.35
C TYR A 21 -15.96 20.76 -9.69
N ALA A 22 -15.34 19.87 -8.90
CA ALA A 22 -14.05 20.12 -8.26
C ALA A 22 -12.94 20.38 -9.30
N PHE A 23 -12.93 19.62 -10.39
CA PHE A 23 -12.01 19.79 -11.51
C PHE A 23 -12.19 21.15 -12.21
N LEU A 24 -13.42 21.53 -12.54
CA LEU A 24 -13.73 22.83 -13.16
C LEU A 24 -13.35 24.01 -12.24
N LYS A 25 -13.69 23.92 -10.95
CA LYS A 25 -13.32 24.94 -9.96
C LYS A 25 -11.82 25.10 -9.82
N ARG A 26 -11.06 23.99 -9.93
CA ARG A 26 -9.59 24.01 -9.88
C ARG A 26 -9.00 24.64 -11.14
N ARG A 27 -9.51 24.31 -12.33
CA ARG A 27 -9.05 24.92 -13.60
C ARG A 27 -9.18 26.45 -13.54
N LYS A 28 -10.32 26.96 -13.07
CA LYS A 28 -10.56 28.41 -12.89
C LYS A 28 -9.63 29.10 -11.88
N ARG A 29 -9.03 28.35 -10.93
CA ARG A 29 -8.06 28.89 -9.96
C ARG A 29 -6.61 28.80 -10.46
N LYS A 30 -6.30 27.81 -11.30
CA LYS A 30 -4.95 27.62 -11.84
C LYS A 30 -4.53 28.80 -12.74
N ASP A 31 -5.48 29.44 -13.41
CA ASP A 31 -5.25 30.67 -14.20
C ASP A 31 -4.88 31.91 -13.36
N LYS A 32 -4.84 31.83 -12.02
CA LYS A 32 -4.56 32.99 -11.16
C LYS A 32 -3.28 32.94 -10.33
N ASP A 33 -2.73 31.75 -10.02
CA ASP A 33 -1.73 31.63 -8.95
C ASP A 33 -0.58 30.62 -9.22
N LEU A 34 -0.33 30.18 -10.46
CA LEU A 34 0.82 29.31 -10.76
C LEU A 34 1.62 29.80 -11.98
N PRO A 35 2.95 29.96 -11.88
CA PRO A 35 3.81 30.08 -13.05
C PRO A 35 3.66 28.84 -13.93
N ASP A 36 3.68 29.03 -15.25
CA ASP A 36 3.44 27.98 -16.25
C ASP A 36 4.50 26.86 -16.28
N ASP A 37 5.60 27.01 -15.56
CA ASP A 37 6.68 26.02 -15.50
C ASP A 37 7.08 25.78 -14.04
N PRO A 38 6.59 24.71 -13.38
CA PRO A 38 7.31 24.20 -12.21
C PRO A 38 8.64 23.71 -12.77
N GLU A 39 9.75 24.36 -12.38
CA GLU A 39 11.10 23.86 -12.65
C GLU A 39 11.09 22.33 -12.61
N LYS A 40 11.36 21.73 -13.77
CA LYS A 40 11.17 20.30 -14.08
C LYS A 40 11.88 19.32 -13.16
N ASP A 41 12.60 19.82 -12.16
CA ASP A 41 13.51 19.06 -11.31
C ASP A 41 13.38 19.39 -9.81
N ASP A 42 12.25 19.92 -9.31
CA ASP A 42 12.04 19.98 -7.84
C ASP A 42 11.38 18.68 -7.32
N PRO A 43 12.16 17.71 -6.76
CA PRO A 43 11.61 16.49 -6.17
C PRO A 43 10.66 16.76 -5.00
N ILE A 44 10.73 17.93 -4.36
CA ILE A 44 9.83 18.33 -3.29
C ILE A 44 8.43 18.60 -3.86
N LEU A 45 8.31 19.19 -5.05
CA LEU A 45 7.04 19.43 -5.73
C LEU A 45 6.33 18.13 -6.15
N HIS A 46 7.10 17.08 -6.52
CA HIS A 46 6.54 15.75 -6.79
C HIS A 46 5.96 15.09 -5.53
N ILE A 47 6.62 15.23 -4.39
CA ILE A 47 6.16 14.69 -3.09
C ILE A 47 4.99 15.53 -2.53
N ARG A 48 4.99 16.85 -2.78
CA ARG A 48 3.99 17.80 -2.26
C ARG A 48 2.68 17.79 -3.06
N ASN A 49 2.66 17.28 -4.29
CA ASN A 49 1.50 17.31 -5.16
C ASN A 49 0.83 15.93 -5.32
N LYS A 50 -0.39 15.80 -4.76
CA LYS A 50 -1.65 15.19 -5.29
C LYS A 50 -1.64 13.91 -6.15
N LEU A 51 -0.51 13.29 -6.44
CA LEU A 51 -0.37 12.21 -7.38
C LEU A 51 -0.26 10.88 -6.63
N PHE A 52 -0.89 9.85 -7.15
CA PHE A 52 -0.71 8.46 -6.75
C PHE A 52 -0.35 7.70 -8.03
N PHE A 53 0.83 7.07 -8.06
CA PHE A 53 1.49 6.59 -9.28
C PHE A 53 1.54 7.66 -10.38
N GLU A 54 1.94 8.89 -10.03
CA GLU A 54 2.01 10.04 -10.95
C GLU A 54 0.66 10.47 -11.57
N ILE A 55 -0.45 9.84 -11.18
CA ILE A 55 -1.79 10.20 -11.64
C ILE A 55 -2.50 11.03 -10.58
N PRO A 56 -3.11 12.17 -10.93
CA PRO A 56 -3.95 12.92 -10.00
C PRO A 56 -5.07 12.05 -9.46
N VAL A 57 -5.19 11.99 -8.13
CA VAL A 57 -6.19 11.15 -7.44
C VAL A 57 -7.60 11.46 -7.93
N GLU A 58 -7.89 12.73 -8.26
CA GLU A 58 -9.17 13.13 -8.84
C GLU A 58 -9.52 12.34 -10.11
N LYS A 59 -8.54 12.05 -10.97
CA LYS A 59 -8.74 11.28 -12.21
C LYS A 59 -8.97 9.80 -11.91
N ILE A 60 -8.27 9.24 -10.93
CA ILE A 60 -8.47 7.85 -10.49
C ILE A 60 -9.89 7.67 -9.96
N LEU A 61 -10.34 8.58 -9.08
CA LEU A 61 -11.69 8.56 -8.52
C LEU A 61 -12.76 8.74 -9.60
N LEU A 62 -12.53 9.63 -10.57
CA LEU A 62 -13.46 9.82 -11.69
C LEU A 62 -13.58 8.55 -12.53
N GLY A 63 -12.45 7.94 -12.88
CA GLY A 63 -12.40 6.66 -13.58
C GLY A 63 -13.16 5.56 -12.82
N TYR A 64 -12.96 5.48 -11.50
CA TYR A 64 -13.70 4.55 -10.64
C TYR A 64 -15.22 4.72 -10.76
N PHE A 65 -15.75 5.94 -10.57
CA PHE A 65 -17.20 6.15 -10.65
C PHE A 65 -17.76 5.86 -12.04
N VAL A 66 -17.03 6.21 -13.11
CA VAL A 66 -17.40 5.87 -14.49
C VAL A 66 -17.46 4.35 -14.68
N ILE A 67 -16.46 3.61 -14.21
CA ILE A 67 -16.42 2.14 -14.29
C ILE A 67 -17.63 1.55 -13.54
N VAL A 68 -17.95 2.02 -12.34
CA VAL A 68 -19.10 1.53 -11.56
C VAL A 68 -20.42 1.80 -12.30
N THR A 69 -20.62 3.01 -12.83
CA THR A 69 -21.81 3.36 -13.61
C THR A 69 -21.97 2.45 -14.82
N LEU A 70 -20.93 2.29 -15.63
CA LEU A 70 -20.99 1.45 -16.83
C LEU A 70 -21.21 -0.02 -16.49
N THR A 71 -20.51 -0.54 -15.47
CA THR A 71 -20.64 -1.93 -15.03
C THR A 71 -22.08 -2.26 -14.63
N TYR A 72 -22.70 -1.45 -13.77
CA TYR A 72 -24.07 -1.73 -13.34
C TYR A 72 -25.11 -1.45 -14.41
N LEU A 73 -24.90 -0.47 -15.30
CA LEU A 73 -25.77 -0.25 -16.44
C LEU A 73 -25.80 -1.47 -17.37
N VAL A 74 -24.62 -2.02 -17.69
CA VAL A 74 -24.50 -3.23 -18.52
C VAL A 74 -25.11 -4.44 -17.81
N LYS A 75 -24.84 -4.66 -16.52
CA LYS A 75 -25.45 -5.75 -15.75
C LYS A 75 -26.97 -5.67 -15.76
N PHE A 76 -27.54 -4.46 -15.67
CA PHE A 76 -28.98 -4.25 -15.69
C PHE A 76 -29.59 -4.53 -17.07
N ILE A 77 -29.03 -3.95 -18.13
CA ILE A 77 -29.53 -4.11 -19.51
C ILE A 77 -29.46 -5.58 -19.95
N LEU A 78 -28.37 -6.28 -19.63
CA LEU A 78 -28.13 -7.67 -20.04
C LEU A 78 -28.57 -8.70 -18.99
N ASN A 79 -29.10 -8.26 -17.85
CA ASN A 79 -29.47 -9.10 -16.70
C ASN A 79 -28.36 -10.07 -16.25
N LEU A 80 -27.10 -9.59 -16.23
CA LEU A 80 -25.93 -10.40 -15.86
C LEU A 80 -25.81 -10.56 -14.33
N ARG A 81 -25.59 -11.79 -13.88
CA ARG A 81 -25.34 -12.15 -12.48
C ARG A 81 -24.01 -12.90 -12.36
N ILE A 82 -22.91 -12.16 -12.40
CA ILE A 82 -21.56 -12.71 -12.34
C ILE A 82 -20.91 -12.24 -11.03
N PRO A 83 -20.71 -13.14 -10.04
CA PRO A 83 -20.13 -12.80 -8.74
C PRO A 83 -18.76 -12.13 -8.83
N GLY A 84 -17.94 -12.53 -9.80
CA GLY A 84 -16.63 -11.89 -10.06
C GLY A 84 -16.73 -10.40 -10.38
N ILE A 85 -17.82 -9.93 -11.01
CA ILE A 85 -18.02 -8.50 -11.28
C ILE A 85 -18.34 -7.75 -9.98
N ASP A 86 -19.20 -8.33 -9.13
CA ASP A 86 -19.53 -7.71 -7.84
C ASP A 86 -18.30 -7.68 -6.92
N LEU A 87 -17.48 -8.72 -6.94
CA LEU A 87 -16.19 -8.75 -6.26
C LEU A 87 -15.25 -7.64 -6.77
N ALA A 88 -15.13 -7.50 -8.09
CA ALA A 88 -14.28 -6.47 -8.69
C ALA A 88 -14.72 -5.05 -8.25
N VAL A 89 -16.03 -4.78 -8.22
CA VAL A 89 -16.54 -3.49 -7.73
C VAL A 89 -16.28 -3.31 -6.23
N LEU A 90 -16.41 -4.35 -5.40
CA LEU A 90 -16.06 -4.27 -3.99
C LEU A 90 -14.58 -3.93 -3.78
N TYR A 91 -13.66 -4.59 -4.51
CA TYR A 91 -12.24 -4.26 -4.45
C TYR A 91 -11.97 -2.83 -4.92
N LEU A 92 -12.55 -2.41 -6.05
CA LEU A 92 -12.40 -1.04 -6.55
C LEU A 92 -12.91 0.00 -5.55
N SER A 93 -14.03 -0.28 -4.88
CA SER A 93 -14.59 0.57 -3.83
C SER A 93 -13.66 0.63 -2.61
N GLY A 94 -13.12 -0.52 -2.18
CA GLY A 94 -12.14 -0.62 -1.10
C GLY A 94 -10.85 0.13 -1.41
N ILE A 95 -10.29 -0.04 -2.61
CA ILE A 95 -9.12 0.68 -3.11
C ILE A 95 -9.39 2.18 -3.09
N THR A 96 -10.57 2.61 -3.56
CA THR A 96 -10.95 4.01 -3.60
C THR A 96 -11.06 4.61 -2.20
N LEU A 97 -11.65 3.89 -1.25
CA LEU A 97 -11.70 4.29 0.17
C LEU A 97 -10.29 4.43 0.74
N PHE A 98 -9.43 3.44 0.51
CA PHE A 98 -8.05 3.45 0.96
C PHE A 98 -7.28 4.66 0.42
N LEU A 99 -7.34 4.91 -0.89
CA LEU A 99 -6.70 6.07 -1.52
C LEU A 99 -7.24 7.39 -0.96
N GLY A 100 -8.55 7.46 -0.71
CA GLY A 100 -9.20 8.60 -0.08
C GLY A 100 -8.66 8.88 1.32
N ILE A 101 -8.59 7.84 2.17
CA ILE A 101 -8.09 7.94 3.55
C ILE A 101 -6.61 8.34 3.54
N TYR A 102 -5.79 7.64 2.75
CA TYR A 102 -4.37 7.92 2.61
C TYR A 102 -4.13 9.38 2.19
N LYS A 103 -4.85 9.86 1.18
CA LYS A 103 -4.68 11.24 0.69
C LYS A 103 -5.25 12.28 1.65
N MET A 104 -6.35 11.99 2.34
CA MET A 104 -6.87 12.89 3.37
C MET A 104 -5.87 13.03 4.52
N ALA A 105 -5.29 11.92 4.99
CA ALA A 105 -4.29 11.92 6.05
C ALA A 105 -3.05 12.74 5.66
N MET A 106 -2.53 12.56 4.44
CA MET A 106 -1.40 13.35 3.94
C MET A 106 -1.75 14.84 3.77
N SER A 107 -2.96 15.15 3.27
CA SER A 107 -3.40 16.52 3.04
C SER A 107 -3.58 17.30 4.34
N VAL A 108 -4.16 16.67 5.36
CA VAL A 108 -4.36 17.29 6.68
C VAL A 108 -3.07 17.30 7.49
N GLY A 109 -2.36 16.17 7.59
CA GLY A 109 -1.20 16.03 8.46
C GLY A 109 0.08 16.70 7.96
N VAL A 110 0.31 16.72 6.65
CA VAL A 110 1.55 17.28 6.06
C VAL A 110 1.31 18.66 5.46
N VAL A 111 0.18 18.87 4.77
CA VAL A 111 -0.08 20.10 4.01
C VAL A 111 -1.01 21.07 4.77
N ASN A 112 -1.64 20.63 5.86
CA ASN A 112 -2.64 21.39 6.61
C ASN A 112 -3.76 21.96 5.71
N ARG A 113 -4.22 21.17 4.74
CA ARG A 113 -5.31 21.54 3.83
C ARG A 113 -6.38 20.46 3.82
N PHE A 114 -7.63 20.86 3.98
CA PHE A 114 -8.77 19.96 3.88
C PHE A 114 -9.39 20.01 2.47
N HIS A 115 -9.81 18.86 1.95
CA HIS A 115 -10.40 18.72 0.63
C HIS A 115 -11.78 18.05 0.72
N PRO A 116 -12.89 18.82 0.79
CA PRO A 116 -14.22 18.26 1.04
C PRO A 116 -14.69 17.29 -0.05
N TRP A 117 -14.32 17.53 -1.32
CA TRP A 117 -14.65 16.63 -2.44
C TRP A 117 -14.06 15.22 -2.25
N LEU A 118 -12.93 15.09 -1.57
CA LEU A 118 -12.31 13.80 -1.27
C LEU A 118 -13.12 13.05 -0.20
N LEU A 119 -13.60 13.76 0.83
CA LEU A 119 -14.51 13.20 1.83
C LEU A 119 -15.80 12.68 1.20
N PHE A 120 -16.45 13.48 0.35
CA PHE A 120 -17.65 13.05 -0.36
C PHE A 120 -17.40 11.82 -1.24
N SER A 121 -16.26 11.79 -1.95
CA SER A 121 -15.89 10.63 -2.77
C SER A 121 -15.71 9.36 -1.93
N MET A 122 -15.12 9.47 -0.74
CA MET A 122 -15.04 8.34 0.21
C MET A 122 -16.42 7.89 0.67
N VAL A 123 -17.30 8.82 1.08
CA VAL A 123 -18.66 8.48 1.51
C VAL A 123 -19.43 7.77 0.41
N PHE A 124 -19.37 8.27 -0.83
CA PHE A 124 -20.02 7.62 -1.97
C PHE A 124 -19.45 6.24 -2.28
N SER A 125 -18.13 6.07 -2.15
CA SER A 125 -17.50 4.75 -2.33
C SER A 125 -17.90 3.76 -1.25
N LEU A 126 -18.08 4.21 -0.01
CA LEU A 126 -18.60 3.39 1.08
C LEU A 126 -20.06 2.99 0.84
N VAL A 127 -20.91 3.93 0.38
CA VAL A 127 -22.30 3.63 0.04
C VAL A 127 -22.38 2.63 -1.11
N ILE A 128 -21.54 2.77 -2.15
CA ILE A 128 -21.42 1.79 -3.23
C ILE A 128 -21.02 0.43 -2.65
N PHE A 129 -19.95 0.36 -1.84
CA PHE A 129 -19.51 -0.88 -1.21
C PHE A 129 -20.64 -1.59 -0.45
N ILE A 130 -21.38 -0.86 0.40
CA ILE A 130 -22.51 -1.39 1.18
C ILE A 130 -23.66 -1.82 0.26
N ALA A 131 -23.97 -1.05 -0.79
CA ALA A 131 -25.05 -1.37 -1.72
C ALA A 131 -24.74 -2.62 -2.57
N VAL A 132 -23.47 -2.81 -2.96
CA VAL A 132 -23.02 -4.05 -3.62
C VAL A 132 -23.11 -5.22 -2.65
N TYR A 133 -22.56 -5.08 -1.43
CA TYR A 133 -22.60 -6.12 -0.40
C TYR A 133 -24.03 -6.59 -0.08
N THR A 134 -24.94 -5.66 0.22
CA THR A 134 -26.35 -5.97 0.52
C THR A 134 -27.16 -6.39 -0.70
N GLY A 135 -26.64 -6.19 -1.91
CA GLY A 135 -27.25 -6.61 -3.17
C GLY A 135 -26.86 -8.01 -3.63
N MET A 136 -25.95 -8.68 -2.93
CA MET A 136 -25.52 -10.03 -3.28
C MET A 136 -26.67 -11.02 -3.13
N PRO A 137 -26.82 -11.97 -4.08
CA PRO A 137 -27.89 -12.97 -4.04
C PRO A 137 -27.67 -14.03 -2.95
N MET A 138 -26.44 -14.14 -2.44
CA MET A 138 -26.00 -15.17 -1.49
C MET A 138 -25.35 -14.54 -0.26
N GLY A 139 -25.17 -15.34 0.80
CA GLY A 139 -24.50 -14.90 2.01
C GLY A 139 -23.02 -14.59 1.78
N ILE A 140 -22.43 -13.74 2.63
CA ILE A 140 -21.03 -13.30 2.46
C ILE A 140 -20.02 -14.46 2.50
N GLN A 141 -20.24 -15.47 3.35
CA GLN A 141 -19.34 -16.63 3.42
C GLN A 141 -19.37 -17.43 2.11
N GLU A 142 -20.58 -17.69 1.58
CA GLU A 142 -20.78 -18.42 0.33
C GLU A 142 -20.19 -17.65 -0.85
N PHE A 143 -20.42 -16.33 -0.90
CA PHE A 143 -19.85 -15.46 -1.92
C PHE A 143 -18.32 -15.43 -1.91
N LEU A 144 -17.71 -15.34 -0.72
CA LEU A 144 -16.25 -15.32 -0.57
C LEU A 144 -15.62 -16.68 -0.93
N GLU A 145 -16.30 -17.78 -0.64
CA GLU A 145 -15.86 -19.12 -1.04
C GLU A 145 -15.99 -19.32 -2.57
N GLU A 146 -17.10 -18.90 -3.18
CA GLU A 146 -17.28 -18.94 -4.64
C GLU A 146 -16.22 -18.09 -5.35
N THR A 147 -15.79 -16.99 -4.73
CA THR A 147 -14.78 -16.07 -5.29
C THR A 147 -13.36 -16.33 -4.80
N ARG A 148 -13.10 -17.47 -4.15
CA ARG A 148 -11.82 -17.79 -3.51
C ARG A 148 -10.62 -17.69 -4.45
N GLU A 149 -10.74 -18.15 -5.70
CA GLU A 149 -9.65 -18.10 -6.68
C GLU A 149 -9.28 -16.66 -7.07
N TYR A 150 -10.28 -15.77 -7.22
CA TYR A 150 -10.05 -14.35 -7.47
C TYR A 150 -9.37 -13.68 -6.28
N ASN A 151 -9.84 -13.98 -5.06
CA ASN A 151 -9.23 -13.46 -3.83
C ASN A 151 -7.78 -13.93 -3.67
N LEU A 152 -7.49 -15.21 -3.97
CA LEU A 152 -6.13 -15.74 -3.97
C LEU A 152 -5.23 -15.04 -4.99
N THR A 153 -5.74 -14.79 -6.20
CA THR A 153 -5.02 -14.08 -7.26
C THR A 153 -4.65 -12.66 -6.81
N ILE A 154 -5.61 -11.93 -6.24
CA ILE A 154 -5.37 -10.57 -5.73
C ILE A 154 -4.40 -10.60 -4.54
N HIS A 155 -4.48 -11.62 -3.69
CA HIS A 155 -3.55 -11.81 -2.57
C HIS A 155 -2.11 -12.02 -3.04
N LEU A 156 -1.91 -12.89 -4.04
CA LEU A 156 -0.59 -13.14 -4.62
C LEU A 156 -0.04 -11.92 -5.37
N LEU A 157 -0.90 -11.15 -6.04
CA LEU A 157 -0.51 -9.86 -6.63
C LEU A 157 -0.02 -8.88 -5.55
N GLY A 158 -0.77 -8.75 -4.45
CA GLY A 158 -0.37 -7.93 -3.31
C GLY A 158 0.97 -8.38 -2.71
N LEU A 159 1.19 -9.69 -2.60
CA LEU A 159 2.46 -10.27 -2.15
C LEU A 159 3.61 -9.91 -3.09
N ALA A 160 3.42 -10.08 -4.39
CA ALA A 160 4.44 -9.78 -5.40
C ALA A 160 4.82 -8.29 -5.40
N MET A 161 3.83 -7.40 -5.31
CA MET A 161 4.05 -5.95 -5.22
C MET A 161 4.75 -5.56 -3.92
N GLY A 162 4.33 -6.15 -2.79
CA GLY A 162 4.91 -5.91 -1.48
C GLY A 162 6.36 -6.37 -1.39
N LEU A 163 6.59 -7.69 -1.53
CA LEU A 163 7.91 -8.32 -1.46
C LEU A 163 8.86 -7.75 -2.52
N GLY A 164 8.42 -7.67 -3.78
CA GLY A 164 9.25 -7.15 -4.87
C GLY A 164 9.62 -5.69 -4.65
N GLY A 165 8.66 -4.87 -4.25
CA GLY A 165 8.90 -3.46 -3.95
C GLY A 165 9.88 -3.26 -2.79
N THR A 166 9.71 -4.00 -1.68
CA THR A 166 10.61 -3.87 -0.53
C THR A 166 12.02 -4.33 -0.84
N LEU A 167 12.19 -5.43 -1.58
CA LEU A 167 13.53 -5.88 -2.00
C LEU A 167 14.25 -4.83 -2.84
N VAL A 168 13.55 -4.20 -3.79
CA VAL A 168 14.16 -3.13 -4.60
C VAL A 168 14.51 -1.91 -3.74
N VAL A 169 13.61 -1.48 -2.84
CA VAL A 169 13.89 -0.36 -1.94
C VAL A 169 15.07 -0.67 -1.02
N ASP A 170 15.16 -1.88 -0.47
CA ASP A 170 16.27 -2.27 0.42
C ASP A 170 17.62 -2.30 -0.33
N ILE A 171 17.64 -2.72 -1.60
CA ILE A 171 18.82 -2.63 -2.47
C ILE A 171 19.22 -1.19 -2.73
N MET A 172 18.26 -0.33 -3.12
CA MET A 172 18.51 1.11 -3.33
C MET A 172 19.00 1.75 -2.03
N PHE A 173 18.39 1.41 -0.89
CA PHE A 173 18.79 1.86 0.43
C PHE A 173 20.25 1.55 0.72
N THR A 174 20.66 0.30 0.49
CA THR A 174 22.05 -0.13 0.66
C THR A 174 22.99 0.66 -0.26
N HIS A 175 22.57 0.96 -1.49
CA HIS A 175 23.32 1.82 -2.40
C HIS A 175 23.50 3.24 -1.84
N PHE A 176 22.46 3.86 -1.28
CA PHE A 176 22.55 5.18 -0.65
C PHE A 176 23.45 5.19 0.57
N MET A 177 23.38 4.13 1.39
CA MET A 177 24.25 4.02 2.56
C MET A 177 25.73 3.94 2.19
N ARG A 178 26.05 3.46 0.99
CA ARG A 178 27.43 3.44 0.47
C ARG A 178 27.90 4.80 -0.05
N ASN A 179 27.01 5.57 -0.67
CA ASN A 179 27.40 6.80 -1.38
C ASN A 179 26.96 8.09 -0.66
N TYR A 180 26.30 7.98 0.51
CA TYR A 180 25.72 9.05 1.34
C TYR A 180 24.87 10.10 0.61
N SER A 181 24.43 9.81 -0.62
CA SER A 181 23.71 10.74 -1.48
C SER A 181 22.58 10.01 -2.22
N ILE A 182 21.45 10.71 -2.37
CA ILE A 182 20.28 10.24 -3.14
C ILE A 182 20.04 11.25 -4.24
N SER A 183 20.14 10.85 -5.51
CA SER A 183 19.79 11.71 -6.63
C SER A 183 18.29 12.00 -6.67
N ALA A 184 17.90 13.09 -7.33
CA ALA A 184 16.48 13.45 -7.49
C ALA A 184 15.68 12.31 -8.17
N ARG A 185 16.24 11.70 -9.21
CA ARG A 185 15.63 10.57 -9.93
C ARG A 185 15.44 9.36 -9.01
N GLU A 186 16.43 9.01 -8.22
CA GLU A 186 16.33 7.90 -7.26
C GLU A 186 15.25 8.15 -6.22
N SER A 187 15.15 9.38 -5.71
CA SER A 187 14.10 9.77 -4.75
C SER A 187 12.69 9.59 -5.33
N VAL A 188 12.51 9.92 -6.61
CA VAL A 188 11.24 9.71 -7.32
C VAL A 188 10.94 8.22 -7.46
N ILE A 189 11.91 7.41 -7.92
CA ILE A 189 11.75 5.96 -8.07
C ILE A 189 11.39 5.31 -6.73
N MET A 190 12.12 5.63 -5.65
CA MET A 190 11.80 5.15 -4.31
C MET A 190 10.38 5.52 -3.90
N HIS A 191 9.94 6.75 -4.18
CA HIS A 191 8.59 7.18 -3.83
C HIS A 191 7.51 6.36 -4.57
N LEU A 192 7.71 6.08 -5.86
CA LEU A 192 6.80 5.25 -6.64
C LEU A 192 6.75 3.81 -6.11
N ILE A 193 7.90 3.24 -5.76
CA ILE A 193 7.97 1.89 -5.20
C ILE A 193 7.33 1.87 -3.80
N SER A 194 7.52 2.89 -2.96
CA SER A 194 6.81 3.00 -1.67
C SER A 194 5.29 3.04 -1.84
N GLN A 195 4.78 3.77 -2.85
CA GLN A 195 3.34 3.75 -3.17
C GLN A 195 2.88 2.36 -3.63
N MET A 196 3.71 1.66 -4.41
CA MET A 196 3.48 0.28 -4.83
C MET A 196 3.43 -0.70 -3.66
N ILE A 197 4.36 -0.61 -2.71
CA ILE A 197 4.40 -1.45 -1.51
C ILE A 197 3.14 -1.21 -0.67
N ILE A 198 2.79 0.06 -0.42
CA ILE A 198 1.62 0.43 0.36
C ILE A 198 0.34 -0.10 -0.29
N PHE A 199 0.23 0.00 -1.62
CA PHE A 199 -0.89 -0.56 -2.37
C PHE A 199 -0.92 -2.09 -2.29
N GLY A 200 0.23 -2.76 -2.43
CA GLY A 200 0.36 -4.21 -2.28
C GLY A 200 -0.05 -4.71 -0.89
N ILE A 201 0.35 -4.01 0.18
CA ILE A 201 -0.07 -4.29 1.56
C ILE A 201 -1.59 -4.15 1.70
N PHE A 202 -2.18 -3.09 1.12
CA PHE A 202 -3.63 -2.94 1.14
C PHE A 202 -4.35 -4.11 0.46
N LEU A 203 -3.89 -4.52 -0.74
CA LEU A 203 -4.43 -5.69 -1.43
C LEU A 203 -4.26 -6.98 -0.62
N LEU A 204 -3.11 -7.19 0.01
CA LEU A 204 -2.84 -8.33 0.89
C LEU A 204 -3.81 -8.40 2.07
N ILE A 205 -4.07 -7.27 2.74
CA ILE A 205 -4.98 -7.22 3.88
C ILE A 205 -6.42 -7.48 3.42
N LEU A 206 -6.88 -6.77 2.39
CA LEU A 206 -8.26 -6.90 1.91
C LEU A 206 -8.57 -8.31 1.40
N SER A 207 -7.69 -8.86 0.56
CA SER A 207 -7.83 -10.24 0.06
C SER A 207 -7.56 -11.30 1.13
N GLY A 208 -6.65 -11.03 2.07
CA GLY A 208 -6.38 -11.92 3.19
C GLY A 208 -7.58 -12.07 4.11
N LEU A 209 -8.31 -10.97 4.39
CA LEU A 209 -9.58 -11.00 5.11
C LEU A 209 -10.64 -11.79 4.33
N ALA A 210 -10.75 -11.55 3.02
CA ALA A 210 -11.68 -12.29 2.15
C ALA A 210 -11.40 -13.81 2.15
N LEU A 211 -10.13 -14.23 2.16
CA LEU A 211 -9.74 -15.64 2.25
C LEU A 211 -9.90 -16.23 3.66
N TYR A 212 -9.73 -15.42 4.69
CA TYR A 212 -9.79 -15.86 6.09
C TYR A 212 -11.23 -16.08 6.56
N LEU A 213 -12.16 -15.16 6.23
CA LEU A 213 -13.52 -15.16 6.79
C LEU A 213 -14.31 -16.46 6.55
N PRO A 214 -14.27 -17.12 5.38
CA PRO A 214 -15.00 -18.38 5.15
C PRO A 214 -14.48 -19.56 5.98
N ALA A 215 -13.21 -19.53 6.39
CA ALA A 215 -12.53 -20.65 7.06
C ALA A 215 -11.83 -20.22 8.36
N ALA A 216 -12.39 -19.22 9.05
CA ALA A 216 -11.76 -18.56 10.20
C ALA A 216 -11.37 -19.53 11.33
N GLU A 217 -12.26 -20.47 11.66
CA GLU A 217 -12.03 -21.50 12.69
C GLU A 217 -10.79 -22.35 12.35
N SER A 218 -10.73 -22.88 11.14
CA SER A 218 -9.60 -23.68 10.66
C SER A 218 -8.28 -22.91 10.64
N PHE A 219 -8.32 -21.61 10.28
CA PHE A 219 -7.13 -20.77 10.28
C PHE A 219 -6.63 -20.43 11.69
N ASN A 220 -7.53 -20.21 12.65
CA ASN A 220 -7.16 -19.87 14.02
C ASN A 220 -6.52 -21.02 14.78
N GLU A 221 -6.78 -22.26 14.38
CA GLU A 221 -6.12 -23.44 14.94
C GLU A 221 -4.80 -23.77 14.24
N ASN A 222 -4.50 -23.12 13.11
CA ASN A 222 -3.34 -23.43 12.28
C ASN A 222 -2.09 -22.64 12.74
N PRO A 223 -1.06 -23.29 13.32
CA PRO A 223 0.16 -22.62 13.79
C PRO A 223 0.88 -21.82 12.71
N ARG A 224 0.89 -22.32 11.47
CA ARG A 224 1.52 -21.67 10.32
C ARG A 224 0.79 -20.38 9.96
N PHE A 225 -0.55 -20.36 10.03
CA PHE A 225 -1.33 -19.16 9.78
C PHE A 225 -1.08 -18.11 10.86
N ILE A 226 -1.11 -18.51 12.14
CA ILE A 226 -0.81 -17.61 13.26
C ILE A 226 0.60 -17.01 13.10
N MET A 227 1.60 -17.83 12.78
CA MET A 227 2.96 -17.35 12.55
C MET A 227 3.01 -16.34 11.38
N LYS A 228 2.33 -16.63 10.26
CA LYS A 228 2.23 -15.70 9.13
C LYS A 228 1.64 -14.36 9.57
N MET A 229 0.60 -14.36 10.41
CA MET A 229 0.01 -13.13 10.92
C MET A 229 0.96 -12.33 11.83
N ILE A 230 1.75 -13.02 12.66
CA ILE A 230 2.81 -12.38 13.46
C ILE A 230 3.85 -11.72 12.55
N VAL A 231 4.32 -12.43 11.53
CA VAL A 231 5.30 -11.89 10.57
C VAL A 231 4.72 -10.69 9.81
N VAL A 232 3.47 -10.77 9.34
CA VAL A 232 2.79 -9.65 8.66
C VAL A 232 2.66 -8.43 9.58
N LEU A 233 2.34 -8.62 10.86
CA LEU A 233 2.32 -7.53 11.83
C LEU A 233 3.70 -6.85 11.96
N ILE A 234 4.77 -7.65 12.02
CA ILE A 234 6.14 -7.14 12.07
C ILE A 234 6.49 -6.37 10.79
N VAL A 235 6.12 -6.88 9.62
CA VAL A 235 6.27 -6.17 8.33
C VAL A 235 5.59 -4.80 8.37
N ILE A 236 4.34 -4.73 8.86
CA ILE A 236 3.58 -3.49 8.93
C ILE A 236 4.24 -2.49 9.89
N ILE A 237 4.64 -2.93 11.09
CA ILE A 237 5.31 -2.07 12.07
C ILE A 237 6.66 -1.58 11.53
N ASN A 238 7.49 -2.49 11.00
CA ASN A 238 8.81 -2.17 10.47
C ASN A 238 8.72 -1.22 9.27
N GLY A 239 7.82 -1.51 8.33
CA GLY A 239 7.56 -0.65 7.17
C GLY A 239 7.03 0.73 7.58
N GLY A 240 6.23 0.80 8.64
CA GLY A 240 5.79 2.06 9.25
C GLY A 240 6.97 2.88 9.79
N ILE A 241 7.88 2.26 10.55
CA ILE A 241 9.07 2.93 11.10
C ILE A 241 9.99 3.42 9.97
N LEU A 242 10.27 2.58 8.98
CA LEU A 242 11.13 2.93 7.85
C LEU A 242 10.56 4.11 7.04
N ASN A 243 9.28 4.06 6.69
CA ASN A 243 8.66 5.08 5.83
C ASN A 243 8.30 6.38 6.57
N LEU A 244 7.79 6.31 7.79
CA LEU A 244 7.29 7.49 8.51
C LEU A 244 8.35 8.18 9.37
N TYR A 245 9.36 7.45 9.85
CA TYR A 245 10.37 7.98 10.76
C TYR A 245 11.76 8.08 10.13
N LEU A 246 12.28 6.99 9.55
CA LEU A 246 13.64 6.99 9.01
C LEU A 246 13.76 7.77 7.70
N THR A 247 12.87 7.51 6.73
CA THR A 247 12.93 8.15 5.41
C THR A 247 12.92 9.69 5.49
N PRO A 248 12.04 10.34 6.28
CA PRO A 248 12.04 11.80 6.40
C PRO A 248 13.30 12.35 7.08
N LYS A 249 13.90 11.59 8.01
CA LYS A 249 15.14 12.00 8.68
C LYS A 249 16.33 11.88 7.75
N MET A 250 16.40 10.83 6.94
CA MET A 250 17.48 10.62 6.00
C MET A 250 17.51 11.61 4.86
N LYS A 251 16.33 12.06 4.39
CA LYS A 251 16.27 13.14 3.39
C LYS A 251 16.85 14.48 3.88
N LYS A 252 17.03 14.65 5.19
CA LYS A 252 17.68 15.85 5.77
C LYS A 252 19.20 15.73 5.89
N ILE A 253 19.77 14.56 5.60
CA ILE A 253 21.20 14.26 5.79
C ILE A 253 22.06 14.84 4.64
N SER A 254 21.45 15.38 3.58
CA SER A 254 22.25 16.01 2.52
C SER A 254 22.80 17.37 2.98
N LEU A 255 24.14 17.47 3.06
CA LEU A 255 24.99 18.57 2.55
C LEU A 255 26.08 19.13 3.49
N VAL A 256 26.31 18.62 4.70
CA VAL A 256 27.44 19.13 5.53
C VAL A 256 28.15 18.00 6.28
N ASP A 257 29.46 17.85 6.02
CA ASP A 257 30.34 16.82 6.59
C ASP A 257 30.41 16.83 8.13
N GLU A 258 30.10 17.96 8.77
CA GLU A 258 30.18 18.14 10.22
C GLU A 258 29.16 17.29 11.02
N GLU A 259 28.17 16.65 10.39
CA GLU A 259 27.16 15.84 11.07
C GLU A 259 27.34 14.31 10.96
N LYS A 260 28.44 13.78 10.39
CA LYS A 260 28.67 12.32 10.20
C LYS A 260 28.47 11.52 11.50
N ASN A 261 29.01 12.02 12.64
CA ASN A 261 28.83 11.41 13.96
C ASN A 261 27.39 11.49 14.51
N ARG A 262 26.61 12.49 14.08
CA ARG A 262 25.22 12.69 14.55
C ARG A 262 24.26 11.64 13.98
N TYR A 263 24.56 11.12 12.79
CA TYR A 263 23.71 10.17 12.07
C TYR A 263 24.14 8.72 12.17
N GLU A 264 25.28 8.41 12.82
CA GLU A 264 25.80 7.05 12.94
C GLU A 264 24.75 6.08 13.56
N LYS A 265 24.02 6.55 14.57
CA LYS A 265 22.93 5.79 15.20
C LYS A 265 21.76 5.55 14.25
N LEU A 266 21.39 6.54 13.44
CA LEU A 266 20.30 6.44 12.48
C LEU A 266 20.65 5.44 11.37
N THR A 267 21.88 5.53 10.86
CA THR A 267 22.49 4.58 9.93
C THR A 267 22.42 3.15 10.49
N ARG A 268 22.89 2.95 11.72
CA ARG A 268 22.89 1.63 12.40
C ARG A 268 21.48 1.03 12.51
N ILE A 269 20.52 1.84 12.96
CA ILE A 269 19.11 1.44 13.07
C ILE A 269 18.54 1.09 11.69
N SER A 270 18.89 1.85 10.65
CA SER A 270 18.38 1.62 9.31
C SER A 270 18.87 0.31 8.69
N PHE A 271 20.14 -0.05 8.89
CA PHE A 271 20.67 -1.37 8.48
C PHE A 271 19.98 -2.53 9.20
N ALA A 272 19.67 -2.37 10.49
CA ALA A 272 18.94 -3.39 11.24
C ALA A 272 17.50 -3.55 10.72
N LEU A 273 16.78 -2.44 10.51
CA LEU A 273 15.39 -2.46 10.04
C LEU A 273 15.27 -2.93 8.59
N GLY A 274 16.25 -2.65 7.73
CA GLY A 274 16.32 -3.21 6.38
C GLY A 274 16.52 -4.74 6.40
N ALA A 275 17.42 -5.25 7.25
CA ALA A 275 17.59 -6.70 7.41
C ALA A 275 16.32 -7.39 7.94
N ILE A 276 15.67 -6.80 8.95
CA ILE A 276 14.38 -7.28 9.46
C ILE A 276 13.33 -7.29 8.35
N SER A 277 13.26 -6.22 7.54
CA SER A 277 12.34 -6.12 6.39
C SER A 277 12.48 -7.33 5.45
N ILE A 278 13.69 -7.57 4.93
CA ILE A 278 13.98 -8.66 3.99
C ILE A 278 13.57 -10.02 4.58
N VAL A 279 13.98 -10.28 5.83
CA VAL A 279 13.69 -11.57 6.50
C VAL A 279 12.20 -11.74 6.74
N SER A 280 11.50 -10.72 7.20
CA SER A 280 10.05 -10.80 7.45
C SER A 280 9.27 -11.05 6.16
N TRP A 281 9.60 -10.36 5.06
CA TRP A 281 8.93 -10.57 3.78
C TRP A 281 9.19 -11.97 3.19
N LEU A 282 10.45 -12.42 3.23
CA LEU A 282 10.78 -13.79 2.79
C LEU A 282 10.13 -14.83 3.68
N SER A 283 10.10 -14.62 5.00
CA SER A 283 9.42 -15.53 5.94
C SER A 283 7.94 -15.62 5.64
N ALA A 284 7.25 -14.50 5.39
CA ALA A 284 5.84 -14.51 5.01
C ALA A 284 5.59 -15.28 3.71
N PHE A 285 6.47 -15.12 2.72
CA PHE A 285 6.43 -15.87 1.45
C PHE A 285 6.64 -17.38 1.68
N PHE A 286 7.69 -17.79 2.39
CA PHE A 286 7.95 -19.20 2.64
C PHE A 286 6.89 -19.87 3.52
N LEU A 287 6.36 -19.17 4.53
CA LEU A 287 5.21 -19.64 5.32
C LEU A 287 3.95 -19.85 4.46
N ALA A 288 3.80 -19.11 3.36
CA ALA A 288 2.69 -19.30 2.43
C ALA A 288 2.93 -20.48 1.47
N MET A 289 4.18 -20.72 1.05
CA MET A 289 4.51 -21.71 0.01
C MET A 289 4.82 -23.12 0.56
N LEU A 290 5.43 -23.20 1.74
CA LEU A 290 5.89 -24.47 2.30
C LEU A 290 4.76 -25.19 3.03
N LYS A 291 4.30 -26.31 2.45
CA LYS A 291 3.22 -27.14 3.01
C LYS A 291 3.67 -27.91 4.26
N ASP A 292 4.94 -28.30 4.31
CA ASP A 292 5.50 -29.15 5.38
C ASP A 292 5.56 -28.45 6.75
N LEU A 293 5.46 -27.12 6.78
CA LEU A 293 5.40 -26.34 8.03
C LEU A 293 4.06 -26.50 8.77
N PHE A 294 3.07 -27.16 8.17
CA PHE A 294 1.75 -27.35 8.77
C PHE A 294 1.79 -28.16 10.07
N SER A 295 2.69 -29.14 10.18
CA SER A 295 2.80 -30.02 11.35
C SER A 295 3.70 -29.45 12.46
N MET A 296 4.37 -28.33 12.22
CA MET A 296 5.28 -27.75 13.22
C MET A 296 4.50 -26.95 14.27
N PRO A 297 4.74 -27.21 15.58
CA PRO A 297 4.19 -26.38 16.64
C PRO A 297 4.61 -24.91 16.53
N LEU A 298 3.69 -23.98 16.87
CA LEU A 298 3.90 -22.53 16.79
C LEU A 298 5.20 -22.07 17.47
N PHE A 299 5.52 -22.67 18.62
CA PHE A 299 6.72 -22.38 19.39
C PHE A 299 8.01 -22.50 18.57
N TYR A 300 8.17 -23.58 17.79
CA TYR A 300 9.36 -23.79 16.97
C TYR A 300 9.44 -22.81 15.79
N LEU A 301 8.28 -22.45 15.21
CA LEU A 301 8.22 -21.44 14.15
C LEU A 301 8.65 -20.06 14.66
N ILE A 302 8.22 -19.68 15.88
CA ILE A 302 8.63 -18.42 16.51
C ILE A 302 10.13 -18.42 16.79
N ILE A 303 10.67 -19.50 17.39
CA ILE A 303 12.11 -19.60 17.66
C ILE A 303 12.91 -19.51 16.36
N GLY A 304 12.54 -20.27 15.34
CA GLY A 304 13.22 -20.25 14.05
C GLY A 304 13.26 -18.86 13.44
N TYR A 305 12.13 -18.15 13.49
CA TYR A 305 12.04 -16.78 13.01
C TYR A 305 12.86 -15.78 13.84
N VAL A 306 12.84 -15.87 15.18
CA VAL A 306 13.66 -15.00 16.05
C VAL A 306 15.15 -15.24 15.80
N VAL A 307 15.58 -16.49 15.66
CA VAL A 307 16.97 -16.84 15.31
C VAL A 307 17.36 -16.24 13.97
N LEU A 308 16.51 -16.36 12.95
CA LEU A 308 16.74 -15.73 11.64
C LEU A 308 16.87 -14.20 11.74
N LEU A 309 16.01 -13.55 12.52
CA LEU A 309 16.11 -12.10 12.74
C LEU A 309 17.42 -11.71 13.44
N LEU A 310 17.84 -12.45 14.48
CA LEU A 310 19.08 -12.16 15.19
C LEU A 310 20.31 -12.35 14.30
N ILE A 311 20.35 -13.43 13.52
CA ILE A 311 21.45 -13.71 12.59
C ILE A 311 21.55 -12.60 11.54
N THR A 312 20.42 -12.23 10.93
CA THR A 312 20.42 -11.23 9.85
C THR A 312 20.63 -9.80 10.35
N ALA A 313 20.09 -9.44 11.51
CA ALA A 313 20.39 -8.17 12.14
C ALA A 313 21.87 -8.07 12.55
N GLY A 314 22.43 -9.13 13.14
CA GLY A 314 23.85 -9.20 13.48
C GLY A 314 24.75 -9.12 12.24
N GLY A 315 24.42 -9.88 11.20
CA GLY A 315 25.11 -9.85 9.92
C GLY A 315 25.05 -8.47 9.25
N SER A 316 23.93 -7.75 9.36
CA SER A 316 23.82 -6.39 8.82
C SER A 316 24.69 -5.38 9.57
N GLN A 317 24.90 -5.56 10.88
CA GLN A 317 25.85 -4.74 11.63
C GLN A 317 27.30 -5.00 11.20
N MET A 318 27.66 -6.26 10.97
CA MET A 318 28.99 -6.62 10.47
C MET A 318 29.23 -6.03 9.07
N ALA A 319 28.23 -6.14 8.18
CA ALA A 319 28.28 -5.57 6.84
C ALA A 319 28.47 -4.05 6.88
N LYS A 320 27.78 -3.36 7.79
CA LYS A 320 27.96 -1.91 8.00
C LYS A 320 29.42 -1.57 8.33
N VAL A 321 30.00 -2.23 9.34
CA VAL A 321 31.40 -1.97 9.76
C VAL A 321 32.38 -2.24 8.62
N TYR A 322 32.12 -3.27 7.80
CA TYR A 322 32.93 -3.56 6.62
C TYR A 322 32.89 -2.43 5.59
N TYR A 323 31.71 -1.86 5.31
CA TYR A 323 31.59 -0.74 4.37
C TYR A 323 32.26 0.54 4.88
N GLU A 324 32.16 0.84 6.17
CA GLU A 324 32.82 2.00 6.78
C GLU A 324 34.35 1.90 6.65
N LYS A 325 34.94 0.73 6.89
CA LYS A 325 36.40 0.53 6.74
C LYS A 325 36.88 0.70 5.30
N LYS A 326 36.11 0.21 4.33
CA LYS A 326 36.49 0.30 2.91
C LYS A 326 36.51 1.75 2.42
N GLU A 327 35.61 2.59 2.93
CA GLU A 327 35.58 4.02 2.58
C GLU A 327 36.78 4.78 3.17
N GLU A 328 37.36 4.33 4.30
CA GLU A 328 38.58 4.93 4.87
C GLU A 328 39.85 4.59 4.07
N GLU A 329 39.81 3.58 3.20
CA GLU A 329 40.94 3.11 2.39
C GLU A 329 40.98 3.71 0.97
N ASP A 330 39.86 4.24 0.46
CA ASP A 330 39.69 4.82 -0.89
C ASP A 330 39.89 6.35 -0.91
#